data_AF-Q8VDW0-F1
#
_entry.id   AF-Q8VDW0-F1
#
_cell.length_a   1.000
_cell.length_b   1.000
_cell.length_c   1.000
_cell.angle_alpha   90.00
_cell.angle_beta   90.00
_cell.angle_gamma   90.00
#
_symmetry.space_group_name_H-M   'P 1'
#
loop_
_entity.id
_entity.type
_entity.pdbx_description
1 polymer ?
#
loop_
_entity_poly.entity_id
_entity_poly.type
_entity_poly.pdbx_seq_one_letter_code
_entity_poly.pdbx_strand_id
1 'polypeptide(L)'
;MAEQDVENELLDYDEDEEPQAPQESTPAPPKKDVKGSYVSIHSSGFRDFLLKPELLRAIVDCGFEHPSEVQHECIPQAILGMDVLCQAKSGMGKTAVFVLATLQQIEPVNGQVSVLVMCHTRELAFQISKEYERFSKYMPSVKVSVFFGGLSIKKDEDVLKKNCPHVVVGTPGRILALVRSRSLNLRNVKHFVLDECDKMLEQLDMRRDVQEIFRLTPHEKQCMMFSATLSKEIRPVCRKFMQDPMEVFVDDETKLTLHGLQQYYVKLKDSEKNRKLFDLLDVLEFNQVVIFVKSVQRCMALAQLLVEQNFPAIAIHRGMAQEERLSRYQQFKDFQRRILVATNLFGRGMDIERVNIVFNYDMPEDSDTYLHRVARAGRFGTKGLAVTFVSDENDAKILNDVQDRFEVNVAELPEEIDISTYIEQSR
;
A
#
# COMPACT_ATOMS: atom_id res chain seq x y z
N MET A 1 15.86 -38.53 -23.20
CA MET A 1 17.03 -38.29 -22.33
C MET A 1 17.79 -37.13 -22.92
N ALA A 2 17.45 -35.92 -22.47
CA ALA A 2 18.18 -34.68 -22.72
C ALA A 2 17.64 -33.71 -21.67
N GLU A 3 18.08 -33.91 -20.42
CA GLU A 3 17.99 -32.89 -19.39
C GLU A 3 18.94 -31.77 -19.82
N GLN A 4 18.39 -30.66 -20.29
CA GLN A 4 19.13 -29.43 -20.43
C GLN A 4 19.08 -28.74 -19.07
N ASP A 5 20.18 -28.87 -18.33
CA ASP A 5 20.50 -28.04 -17.19
C ASP A 5 20.56 -26.58 -17.66
N VAL A 6 19.46 -25.84 -17.46
CA VAL A 6 19.46 -24.38 -17.59
C VAL A 6 19.97 -23.84 -16.26
N GLU A 7 21.27 -23.57 -16.22
CA GLU A 7 21.97 -22.99 -15.08
C GLU A 7 21.36 -21.66 -14.64
N ASN A 8 21.49 -21.45 -13.33
CA ASN A 8 20.87 -20.39 -12.54
C ASN A 8 21.48 -19.00 -12.83
N GLU A 9 20.97 -18.28 -13.82
CA GLU A 9 21.32 -16.86 -13.99
C GLU A 9 20.32 -15.96 -13.26
N LEU A 10 20.53 -15.78 -11.96
CA LEU A 10 20.22 -14.50 -11.31
C LEU A 10 21.57 -13.85 -11.06
N LEU A 11 21.98 -12.99 -12.01
CA LEU A 11 23.23 -12.24 -12.01
C LEU A 11 23.67 -11.87 -10.59
N ASP A 12 24.71 -12.57 -10.15
CA ASP A 12 25.42 -12.32 -8.91
C ASP A 12 25.85 -10.85 -8.87
N TYR A 13 25.77 -10.29 -7.68
CA TYR A 13 26.18 -8.92 -7.39
C TYR A 13 27.71 -8.87 -7.38
N ASP A 14 28.31 -8.57 -8.52
CA ASP A 14 29.65 -7.99 -8.52
C ASP A 14 29.50 -6.47 -8.64
N GLU A 15 29.71 -5.81 -7.51
CA GLU A 15 30.00 -4.37 -7.45
C GLU A 15 31.25 -4.13 -8.30
N ASP A 16 31.16 -3.24 -9.29
CA ASP A 16 32.25 -2.42 -9.86
C ASP A 16 31.99 -2.11 -11.35
N GLU A 17 31.22 -1.06 -11.65
CA GLU A 17 31.48 -0.28 -12.87
C GLU A 17 31.37 1.22 -12.55
N GLU A 18 32.54 1.85 -12.53
CA GLU A 18 32.75 3.28 -12.33
C GLU A 18 32.13 4.13 -13.46
N PRO A 19 31.75 5.39 -13.19
CA PRO A 19 30.87 6.16 -14.06
C PRO A 19 31.63 6.77 -15.25
N GLN A 20 31.18 6.44 -16.46
CA GLN A 20 31.60 7.14 -17.68
C GLN A 20 30.96 8.53 -17.76
N ALA A 21 31.82 9.53 -17.97
CA ALA A 21 31.53 10.95 -17.97
C ALA A 21 30.59 11.40 -19.11
N PRO A 22 29.85 12.51 -18.93
CA PRO A 22 28.68 12.85 -19.74
C PRO A 22 29.04 13.54 -21.05
N GLN A 23 28.42 13.10 -22.14
CA GLN A 23 28.48 13.78 -23.44
C GLN A 23 27.43 14.90 -23.52
N GLU A 24 27.89 16.03 -24.05
CA GLU A 24 27.22 17.32 -24.05
C GLU A 24 25.90 17.37 -24.83
N SER A 25 24.93 18.01 -24.19
CA SER A 25 23.61 18.37 -24.66
C SER A 25 23.63 19.46 -25.75
N THR A 26 22.81 19.29 -26.78
CA THR A 26 22.37 20.38 -27.68
C THR A 26 20.87 20.67 -27.45
N PRO A 27 20.43 21.94 -27.47
CA PRO A 27 19.19 22.34 -26.81
C PRO A 27 17.97 22.32 -27.75
N ALA A 28 16.88 21.72 -27.28
CA ALA A 28 15.58 21.73 -27.95
C ALA A 28 14.75 22.99 -27.60
N PRO A 29 13.92 23.51 -28.53
CA PRO A 29 13.31 24.84 -28.45
C PRO A 29 12.03 24.90 -27.58
N PRO A 30 11.59 26.11 -27.16
CA PRO A 30 10.65 26.27 -26.05
C PRO A 30 9.21 25.94 -26.46
N LYS A 31 8.58 25.04 -25.70
CA LYS A 31 7.15 24.72 -25.81
C LYS A 31 6.34 25.81 -25.07
N LYS A 32 5.47 26.47 -25.82
CA LYS A 32 4.52 27.48 -25.36
C LYS A 32 3.50 26.88 -24.38
N ASP A 33 3.29 27.61 -23.29
CA ASP A 33 2.27 27.38 -22.27
C ASP A 33 0.86 27.39 -22.86
N VAL A 34 0.23 26.21 -22.94
CA VAL A 34 -1.21 26.10 -23.15
C VAL A 34 -1.88 26.02 -21.79
N LYS A 35 -2.40 27.17 -21.36
CA LYS A 35 -3.26 27.31 -20.18
C LYS A 35 -4.59 26.59 -20.41
N GLY A 36 -4.92 25.71 -19.48
CA GLY A 36 -6.29 25.51 -19.00
C GLY A 36 -7.26 24.85 -19.96
N SER A 37 -7.29 23.52 -19.93
CA SER A 37 -8.53 22.77 -20.08
C SER A 37 -8.33 21.39 -19.49
N TYR A 38 -8.95 21.13 -18.34
CA TYR A 38 -9.28 19.77 -17.88
C TYR A 38 -10.24 19.18 -18.92
N VAL A 39 -9.72 18.84 -20.11
CA VAL A 39 -10.41 18.03 -21.09
C VAL A 39 -10.43 16.66 -20.47
N SER A 40 -11.57 16.32 -19.85
CA SER A 40 -12.13 14.97 -19.72
C SER A 40 -11.21 13.91 -20.30
N ILE A 41 -10.18 13.53 -19.53
CA ILE A 41 -9.21 12.52 -19.93
C ILE A 41 -10.00 11.22 -19.90
N HIS A 42 -10.34 10.76 -21.10
CA HIS A 42 -10.94 9.47 -21.44
C HIS A 42 -12.11 9.02 -20.54
N SER A 43 -13.34 9.20 -21.01
CA SER A 43 -14.56 8.64 -20.42
C SER A 43 -14.64 7.10 -20.53
N SER A 44 -13.51 6.42 -20.47
CA SER A 44 -13.44 4.97 -20.47
C SER A 44 -13.81 4.45 -19.10
N GLY A 45 -14.89 3.69 -19.02
CA GLY A 45 -15.27 2.98 -17.80
C GLY A 45 -14.58 1.62 -17.73
N PHE A 46 -14.72 0.93 -16.60
CA PHE A 46 -14.23 -0.45 -16.45
C PHE A 46 -14.79 -1.42 -17.51
N ARG A 47 -15.93 -1.09 -18.11
CA ARG A 47 -16.55 -1.87 -19.20
C ARG A 47 -15.69 -1.89 -20.47
N ASP A 48 -14.88 -0.86 -20.69
CA ASP A 48 -14.04 -0.76 -21.88
C ASP A 48 -12.79 -1.65 -21.79
N PHE A 49 -12.47 -2.16 -20.59
CA PHE A 49 -11.39 -3.12 -20.38
C PHE A 49 -11.78 -4.57 -20.72
N LEU A 50 -13.01 -4.82 -21.19
CA LEU A 50 -13.51 -6.14 -21.59
C LEU A 50 -13.34 -7.22 -20.49
N LEU A 51 -13.53 -6.82 -19.23
CA LEU A 51 -13.45 -7.73 -18.08
C LEU A 51 -14.60 -8.75 -18.09
N LYS A 52 -14.36 -9.89 -17.44
CA LYS A 52 -15.38 -10.92 -17.16
C LYS A 52 -16.63 -10.26 -16.54
N PRO A 53 -17.86 -10.64 -16.95
CA PRO A 53 -19.11 -10.07 -16.41
C PRO A 53 -19.20 -10.12 -14.88
N GLU A 54 -18.65 -11.17 -14.28
CA GLU A 54 -18.56 -11.37 -12.83
C GLU A 54 -17.72 -10.27 -12.14
N LEU A 55 -16.59 -9.87 -12.76
CA LEU A 55 -15.75 -8.78 -12.26
C LEU A 55 -16.46 -7.44 -12.42
N LEU A 56 -17.05 -7.16 -13.58
CA LEU A 56 -17.79 -5.91 -13.80
C LEU A 56 -18.91 -5.74 -12.78
N ARG A 57 -19.62 -6.83 -12.45
CA ARG A 57 -20.63 -6.81 -11.40
C ARG A 57 -20.03 -6.55 -10.02
N ALA A 58 -18.90 -7.19 -9.68
CA ALA A 58 -18.23 -6.97 -8.41
C ALA A 58 -17.70 -5.52 -8.27
N ILE A 59 -17.14 -4.94 -9.34
CA ILE A 59 -16.67 -3.55 -9.41
C ILE A 59 -17.80 -2.58 -9.04
N VAL A 60 -18.99 -2.77 -9.63
CA VAL A 60 -20.18 -1.95 -9.33
C VAL A 60 -20.61 -2.11 -7.87
N ASP A 61 -20.69 -3.34 -7.34
CA ASP A 61 -21.04 -3.59 -5.94
C ASP A 61 -20.04 -2.95 -4.95
N CYS A 62 -18.78 -2.82 -5.36
CA CYS A 62 -17.73 -2.18 -4.58
C CYS A 62 -17.79 -0.64 -4.65
N GLY A 63 -18.66 -0.06 -5.48
CA GLY A 63 -18.82 1.38 -5.63
C GLY A 63 -17.78 2.06 -6.54
N PHE A 64 -17.06 1.30 -7.37
CA PHE A 64 -16.12 1.89 -8.33
C PHE A 64 -16.89 2.40 -9.57
N GLU A 65 -17.00 3.71 -9.71
CA GLU A 65 -17.68 4.34 -10.86
C GLU A 65 -16.75 4.45 -12.08
N HIS A 66 -15.53 4.96 -11.88
CA HIS A 66 -14.53 5.18 -12.92
C HIS A 66 -13.16 4.67 -12.48
N PRO A 67 -12.34 4.14 -13.41
CA PRO A 67 -10.98 3.75 -13.08
C PRO A 67 -10.13 4.99 -12.74
N SER A 68 -9.24 4.85 -11.75
CA SER A 68 -8.18 5.84 -11.52
C SER A 68 -7.20 5.89 -12.69
N GLU A 69 -6.36 6.92 -12.78
CA GLU A 69 -5.30 7.03 -13.79
C GLU A 69 -4.42 5.78 -13.85
N VAL A 70 -3.94 5.32 -12.69
CA VAL A 70 -3.13 4.10 -12.56
C VAL A 70 -3.90 2.85 -13.00
N GLN A 71 -5.20 2.77 -12.69
CA GLN A 71 -6.03 1.65 -13.12
C GLN A 71 -6.25 1.66 -14.63
N HIS A 72 -6.49 2.84 -15.19
CA HIS A 72 -6.70 3.03 -16.61
C HIS A 72 -5.45 2.68 -17.43
N GLU A 73 -4.27 3.05 -16.94
CA GLU A 73 -2.99 2.75 -17.58
C GLU A 73 -2.61 1.27 -17.41
N CYS A 74 -2.71 0.73 -16.19
CA CYS A 74 -2.18 -0.59 -15.90
C CYS A 74 -3.13 -1.75 -16.23
N ILE A 75 -4.44 -1.62 -16.01
CA ILE A 75 -5.36 -2.76 -16.17
C ILE A 75 -5.33 -3.34 -17.59
N PRO A 76 -5.42 -2.54 -18.67
CA PRO A 76 -5.44 -3.07 -20.03
C PRO A 76 -4.20 -3.91 -20.39
N GLN A 77 -3.01 -3.51 -19.93
CA GLN A 77 -1.77 -4.26 -20.20
C GLN A 77 -1.64 -5.46 -19.25
N ALA A 78 -2.00 -5.28 -17.98
CA ALA A 78 -1.92 -6.34 -16.98
C ALA A 78 -2.85 -7.52 -17.30
N ILE A 79 -4.05 -7.28 -17.86
CA ILE A 79 -4.96 -8.37 -18.26
C ILE A 79 -4.46 -9.15 -19.49
N LEU A 80 -3.54 -8.57 -20.28
CA LEU A 80 -2.92 -9.21 -21.44
C LEU A 80 -1.67 -10.02 -21.05
N GLY A 81 -1.33 -10.08 -19.76
CA GLY A 81 -0.20 -10.88 -19.27
C GLY A 81 1.14 -10.15 -19.26
N MET A 82 1.18 -8.85 -19.57
CA MET A 82 2.42 -8.06 -19.51
C MET A 82 2.89 -7.88 -18.06
N ASP A 83 4.20 -7.95 -17.83
CA ASP A 83 4.78 -7.61 -16.53
C ASP A 83 4.57 -6.12 -16.22
N VAL A 84 4.42 -5.78 -14.93
CA VAL A 84 4.12 -4.40 -14.52
C VAL A 84 5.03 -3.97 -13.38
N LEU A 85 5.74 -2.86 -13.56
CA LEU A 85 6.41 -2.13 -12.49
C LEU A 85 5.72 -0.79 -12.30
N CYS A 86 4.98 -0.63 -11.20
CA CYS A 86 4.16 0.56 -10.98
C CYS A 86 4.56 1.29 -9.70
N GLN A 87 5.00 2.54 -9.86
CA GLN A 87 5.09 3.53 -8.79
C GLN A 87 3.87 4.45 -8.86
N ALA A 88 3.05 4.44 -7.81
CA ALA A 88 1.99 5.41 -7.65
C ALA A 88 1.62 5.62 -6.18
N LYS A 89 1.09 6.80 -5.85
CA LYS A 89 0.76 7.17 -4.47
C LYS A 89 -0.20 6.20 -3.80
N SER A 90 -0.22 6.22 -2.46
CA SER A 90 -1.26 5.53 -1.69
C SER A 90 -2.65 6.05 -2.07
N GLY A 91 -3.64 5.16 -2.15
CA GLY A 91 -5.01 5.54 -2.54
C GLY A 91 -5.26 5.72 -4.04
N MET A 92 -4.26 5.52 -4.92
CA MET A 92 -4.47 5.56 -6.39
C MET A 92 -5.01 4.26 -6.98
N GLY A 93 -5.43 3.30 -6.16
CA GLY A 93 -6.09 2.08 -6.63
C GLY A 93 -5.18 0.96 -7.14
N LYS A 94 -3.88 0.97 -6.80
CA LYS A 94 -2.90 -0.07 -7.18
C LYS A 94 -3.35 -1.50 -6.87
N THR A 95 -3.93 -1.72 -5.68
CA THR A 95 -4.40 -3.05 -5.26
C THR A 95 -5.45 -3.61 -6.21
N ALA A 96 -6.39 -2.79 -6.67
CA ALA A 96 -7.40 -3.21 -7.63
C ALA A 96 -6.80 -3.60 -8.99
N VAL A 97 -5.68 -2.99 -9.40
CA VAL A 97 -5.01 -3.33 -10.67
C VAL A 97 -4.66 -4.81 -10.71
N PHE A 98 -3.84 -5.29 -9.77
CA PHE A 98 -3.39 -6.68 -9.79
C PHE A 98 -4.48 -7.66 -9.38
N VAL A 99 -5.42 -7.26 -8.50
CA VAL A 99 -6.55 -8.13 -8.15
C VAL A 99 -7.44 -8.37 -9.37
N LEU A 100 -7.81 -7.31 -10.10
CA LEU A 100 -8.63 -7.45 -11.32
C LEU A 100 -7.87 -8.17 -12.42
N ALA A 101 -6.60 -7.84 -12.65
CA ALA A 101 -5.78 -8.46 -13.68
C ALA A 101 -5.62 -9.97 -13.48
N THR A 102 -5.34 -10.40 -12.24
CA THR A 102 -5.16 -11.82 -11.95
C THR A 102 -6.49 -12.58 -11.93
N LEU A 103 -7.58 -12.03 -11.40
CA LEU A 103 -8.91 -12.66 -11.46
C LEU A 103 -9.46 -12.74 -12.89
N GLN A 104 -9.11 -11.78 -13.75
CA GLN A 104 -9.45 -11.83 -15.16
C GLN A 104 -8.78 -13.01 -15.86
N GLN A 105 -7.52 -13.30 -15.53
CA GLN A 105 -6.73 -14.34 -16.16
C GLN A 105 -6.84 -15.72 -15.47
N ILE A 106 -7.33 -15.77 -14.22
CA ILE A 106 -7.36 -17.02 -13.46
C ILE A 106 -8.31 -18.05 -14.08
N GLU A 107 -7.80 -19.28 -14.19
CA GLU A 107 -8.54 -20.48 -14.55
C GLU A 107 -8.41 -21.47 -13.38
N PRO A 108 -9.40 -21.53 -12.47
CA PRO A 108 -9.28 -22.30 -11.24
C PRO A 108 -9.15 -23.81 -11.50
N VAL A 109 -8.02 -24.39 -11.08
CA VAL A 109 -7.79 -25.84 -11.06
C VAL A 109 -7.65 -26.31 -9.62
N ASN A 110 -8.55 -27.21 -9.20
CA ASN A 110 -8.57 -27.74 -7.85
C ASN A 110 -7.20 -28.31 -7.44
N GLY A 111 -6.70 -27.89 -6.27
CA GLY A 111 -5.42 -28.34 -5.74
C GLY A 111 -4.21 -27.56 -6.25
N GLN A 112 -4.40 -26.50 -7.05
CA GLN A 112 -3.33 -25.71 -7.62
C GLN A 112 -3.43 -24.24 -7.21
N VAL A 113 -2.31 -23.69 -6.74
CA VAL A 113 -2.13 -22.24 -6.57
C VAL A 113 -1.65 -21.66 -7.89
N SER A 114 -2.37 -20.66 -8.41
CA SER A 114 -2.06 -19.98 -9.67
C SER A 114 -1.61 -18.54 -9.48
N VAL A 115 -2.04 -17.90 -8.40
CA VAL A 115 -1.68 -16.51 -8.06
C VAL A 115 -1.00 -16.50 -6.70
N LEU A 116 0.20 -15.93 -6.65
CA LEU A 116 0.92 -15.66 -5.40
C LEU A 116 1.12 -14.15 -5.26
N VAL A 117 0.51 -13.57 -4.23
CA VAL A 117 0.71 -12.18 -3.84
C VAL A 117 1.47 -12.11 -2.53
N MET A 118 2.56 -11.34 -2.50
CA MET A 118 3.33 -11.09 -1.30
C MET A 118 3.39 -9.62 -0.96
N CYS A 119 3.48 -9.33 0.33
CA CYS A 119 3.65 -7.99 0.87
C CYS A 119 4.36 -8.04 2.22
N HIS A 120 4.90 -6.91 2.67
CA HIS A 120 5.80 -6.87 3.83
C HIS A 120 5.10 -6.96 5.19
N THR A 121 3.80 -6.66 5.29
CA THR A 121 3.05 -6.70 6.56
C THR A 121 1.90 -7.70 6.56
N ARG A 122 1.58 -8.19 7.75
CA ARG A 122 0.49 -9.14 7.99
C ARG A 122 -0.88 -8.50 7.74
N GLU A 123 -0.98 -7.21 8.04
CA GLU A 123 -2.19 -6.42 7.90
C GLU A 123 -2.49 -6.12 6.44
N LEU A 124 -1.45 -5.75 5.67
CA LEU A 124 -1.58 -5.59 4.22
C LEU A 124 -1.96 -6.91 3.56
N ALA A 125 -1.35 -8.03 3.97
CA ALA A 125 -1.72 -9.36 3.44
C ALA A 125 -3.20 -9.67 3.70
N PHE A 126 -3.69 -9.42 4.91
CA PHE A 126 -5.10 -9.61 5.26
C PHE A 126 -6.02 -8.70 4.44
N GLN A 127 -5.65 -7.44 4.24
CA GLN A 127 -6.43 -6.51 3.44
C GLN A 127 -6.50 -6.92 1.96
N ILE A 128 -5.36 -7.26 1.36
CA ILE A 128 -5.32 -7.72 -0.03
C ILE A 128 -6.18 -8.97 -0.19
N SER A 129 -6.17 -9.90 0.78
CA SER A 129 -7.05 -11.07 0.70
C SER A 129 -8.53 -10.69 0.75
N LYS A 130 -8.90 -9.67 1.52
CA LYS A 130 -10.27 -9.12 1.52
C LYS A 130 -10.63 -8.44 0.21
N GLU A 131 -9.69 -7.78 -0.46
CA GLU A 131 -9.93 -7.24 -1.80
C GLU A 131 -10.18 -8.36 -2.82
N TYR A 132 -9.39 -9.43 -2.78
CA TYR A 132 -9.66 -10.61 -3.59
C TYR A 132 -11.05 -11.20 -3.31
N GLU A 133 -11.44 -11.39 -2.04
CA GLU A 133 -12.78 -11.88 -1.69
C GLU A 133 -13.89 -10.96 -2.22
N ARG A 134 -13.69 -9.64 -2.18
CA ARG A 134 -14.65 -8.63 -2.63
C ARG A 134 -14.83 -8.68 -4.16
N PHE A 135 -13.74 -8.71 -4.90
CA PHE A 135 -13.75 -8.76 -6.37
C PHE A 135 -14.09 -10.15 -6.93
N SER A 136 -13.84 -11.23 -6.19
CA SER A 136 -14.20 -12.60 -6.57
C SER A 136 -15.59 -13.03 -6.09
N LYS A 137 -16.42 -12.12 -5.55
CA LYS A 137 -17.75 -12.40 -5.00
C LYS A 137 -18.66 -13.24 -5.92
N TYR A 138 -18.54 -13.02 -7.23
CA TYR A 138 -19.33 -13.70 -8.26
C TYR A 138 -18.58 -14.85 -8.96
N MET A 139 -17.43 -15.28 -8.41
CA MET A 139 -16.59 -16.35 -8.93
C MET A 139 -16.46 -17.49 -7.90
N PRO A 140 -17.50 -18.31 -7.68
CA PRO A 140 -17.54 -19.28 -6.58
C PRO A 140 -16.49 -20.41 -6.68
N SER A 141 -15.90 -20.62 -7.86
CA SER A 141 -14.80 -21.56 -8.06
C SER A 141 -13.45 -21.02 -7.58
N VAL A 142 -13.29 -19.69 -7.47
CA VAL A 142 -12.05 -19.06 -7.01
C VAL A 142 -11.98 -19.18 -5.49
N LYS A 143 -10.81 -19.58 -4.99
CA LYS A 143 -10.53 -19.79 -3.57
C LYS A 143 -9.34 -18.94 -3.19
N VAL A 144 -9.47 -18.17 -2.12
CA VAL A 144 -8.46 -17.21 -1.66
C VAL A 144 -8.08 -17.59 -0.23
N SER A 145 -6.80 -17.65 0.06
CA SER A 145 -6.30 -17.79 1.44
C SER A 145 -5.17 -16.81 1.70
N VAL A 146 -5.03 -16.43 2.97
CA VAL A 146 -3.96 -15.55 3.44
C VAL A 146 -3.09 -16.25 4.48
N PHE A 147 -1.77 -16.13 4.34
CA PHE A 147 -0.81 -16.75 5.25
C PHE A 147 0.24 -15.74 5.73
N PHE A 148 0.27 -15.49 7.03
CA PHE A 148 1.26 -14.61 7.66
C PHE A 148 1.66 -15.05 9.07
N GLY A 149 2.80 -14.53 9.54
CA GLY A 149 3.36 -14.82 10.87
C GLY A 149 2.43 -14.50 12.06
N GLY A 150 2.75 -15.03 13.25
CA GLY A 150 2.01 -14.71 14.48
C GLY A 150 0.72 -15.52 14.72
N LEU A 151 0.32 -16.35 13.76
CA LEU A 151 -0.70 -17.38 13.90
C LEU A 151 -0.07 -18.78 13.79
N SER A 152 -0.78 -19.82 14.26
CA SER A 152 -0.29 -21.20 14.17
C SER A 152 -0.16 -21.64 12.71
N ILE A 153 1.06 -22.01 12.28
CA ILE A 153 1.32 -22.50 10.92
C ILE A 153 0.54 -23.79 10.61
N LYS A 154 0.25 -24.62 11.62
CA LYS A 154 -0.55 -25.83 11.44
C LYS A 154 -1.96 -25.55 10.91
N LYS A 155 -2.54 -24.37 11.25
CA LYS A 155 -3.85 -23.97 10.69
C LYS A 155 -3.72 -23.72 9.17
N ASP A 156 -2.63 -23.10 8.74
CA ASP A 156 -2.35 -22.82 7.32
C ASP A 156 -2.10 -24.13 6.55
N GLU A 157 -1.31 -25.05 7.12
CA GLU A 157 -1.06 -26.39 6.55
C GLU A 157 -2.36 -27.18 6.38
N ASP A 158 -3.26 -27.10 7.36
CA ASP A 158 -4.59 -27.72 7.31
C ASP A 158 -5.47 -27.11 6.21
N VAL A 159 -5.43 -25.78 6.03
CA VAL A 159 -6.14 -25.09 4.94
C VAL A 159 -5.61 -25.57 3.59
N LEU A 160 -4.28 -25.61 3.40
CA LEU A 160 -3.66 -26.06 2.15
C LEU A 160 -4.03 -27.52 1.83
N LYS A 161 -4.07 -28.38 2.84
CA LYS A 161 -4.41 -29.81 2.68
C LYS A 161 -5.89 -30.03 2.38
N LYS A 162 -6.79 -29.34 3.08
CA LYS A 162 -8.25 -29.58 3.02
C LYS A 162 -8.93 -28.77 1.92
N ASN A 163 -8.45 -27.55 1.67
CA ASN A 163 -9.05 -26.59 0.74
C ASN A 163 -7.99 -25.71 0.10
N CYS A 164 -7.12 -26.32 -0.71
CA CYS A 164 -6.06 -25.62 -1.43
C CYS A 164 -6.63 -24.42 -2.23
N PRO A 165 -6.14 -23.19 -1.99
CA PRO A 165 -6.61 -21.99 -2.66
C PRO A 165 -6.01 -21.86 -4.07
N HIS A 166 -6.67 -21.08 -4.92
CA HIS A 166 -6.14 -20.69 -6.24
C HIS A 166 -5.31 -19.40 -6.14
N VAL A 167 -5.67 -18.53 -5.19
CA VAL A 167 -4.98 -17.28 -4.86
C VAL A 167 -4.43 -17.38 -3.45
N VAL A 168 -3.12 -17.21 -3.31
CA VAL A 168 -2.42 -17.11 -2.02
C VAL A 168 -1.93 -15.69 -1.84
N VAL A 169 -2.28 -15.09 -0.71
CA VAL A 169 -1.74 -13.81 -0.27
C VAL A 169 -0.90 -14.04 0.99
N GLY A 170 0.25 -13.41 1.17
CA GLY A 170 0.99 -13.60 2.41
C GLY A 170 2.24 -12.76 2.61
N THR A 171 2.88 -12.97 3.76
CA THR A 171 4.20 -12.39 4.06
C THR A 171 5.32 -13.37 3.69
N PRO A 172 6.45 -12.92 3.09
CA PRO A 172 7.50 -13.80 2.56
C PRO A 172 7.94 -14.90 3.53
N GLY A 173 8.29 -14.57 4.77
CA GLY A 173 8.75 -15.58 5.74
C GLY A 173 7.74 -16.70 6.05
N ARG A 174 6.43 -16.41 6.03
CA ARG A 174 5.39 -17.44 6.20
C ARG A 174 5.21 -18.28 4.94
N ILE A 175 5.19 -17.64 3.78
CA ILE A 175 5.09 -18.33 2.48
C ILE A 175 6.27 -19.28 2.33
N LEU A 176 7.49 -18.81 2.56
CA LEU A 176 8.70 -19.63 2.46
C LEU A 176 8.68 -20.81 3.43
N ALA A 177 8.23 -20.60 4.67
CA ALA A 177 8.10 -21.69 5.65
C ALA A 177 7.14 -22.80 5.16
N LEU A 178 5.99 -22.42 4.57
CA LEU A 178 5.02 -23.38 4.02
C LEU A 178 5.55 -24.11 2.77
N VAL A 179 6.36 -23.44 1.96
CA VAL A 179 7.01 -24.05 0.80
C VAL A 179 8.10 -25.03 1.24
N ARG A 180 8.95 -24.63 2.20
CA ARG A 180 10.01 -25.50 2.76
C ARG A 180 9.44 -26.72 3.48
N SER A 181 8.29 -26.60 4.15
CA SER A 181 7.58 -27.75 4.73
C SER A 181 6.84 -28.62 3.70
N ARG A 182 6.90 -28.25 2.40
CA ARG A 182 6.18 -28.88 1.28
C ARG A 182 4.66 -28.85 1.41
N SER A 183 4.13 -27.99 2.27
CA SER A 183 2.69 -27.81 2.44
C SER A 183 2.10 -26.90 1.36
N LEU A 184 2.89 -25.94 0.87
CA LEU A 184 2.55 -25.06 -0.25
C LEU A 184 3.39 -25.42 -1.48
N ASN A 185 2.74 -25.77 -2.58
CA ASN A 185 3.38 -26.06 -3.86
C ASN A 185 3.14 -24.90 -4.84
N LEU A 186 4.23 -24.34 -5.37
CA LEU A 186 4.20 -23.17 -6.25
C LEU A 186 4.44 -23.47 -7.73
N ARG A 187 4.54 -24.75 -8.13
CA ARG A 187 4.87 -25.15 -9.51
C ARG A 187 3.85 -24.72 -10.59
N ASN A 188 2.67 -24.27 -10.17
CA ASN A 188 1.58 -23.87 -11.06
C ASN A 188 1.28 -22.36 -10.97
N VAL A 189 2.13 -21.60 -10.27
CA VAL A 189 1.99 -20.14 -10.17
C VAL A 189 2.21 -19.53 -11.56
N LYS A 190 1.19 -18.82 -12.06
CA LYS A 190 1.19 -18.06 -13.31
C LYS A 190 1.34 -16.55 -13.06
N HIS A 191 0.97 -16.08 -11.88
CA HIS A 191 1.04 -14.66 -11.50
C HIS A 191 1.77 -14.50 -10.17
N PHE A 192 2.87 -13.75 -10.20
CA PHE A 192 3.69 -13.42 -9.04
C PHE A 192 3.62 -11.92 -8.78
N VAL A 193 3.03 -11.52 -7.65
CA VAL A 193 2.75 -10.12 -7.36
C VAL A 193 3.42 -9.69 -6.06
N LEU A 194 4.10 -8.54 -6.08
CA LEU A 194 4.67 -7.90 -4.89
C LEU A 194 4.01 -6.53 -4.66
N ASP A 195 3.29 -6.37 -3.56
CA ASP A 195 2.76 -5.06 -3.13
C ASP A 195 3.62 -4.45 -2.01
N GLU A 196 3.88 -3.14 -2.13
CA GLU A 196 4.96 -2.43 -1.44
C GLU A 196 6.31 -3.16 -1.56
N CYS A 197 6.71 -3.39 -2.82
CA CYS A 197 7.89 -4.18 -3.18
C CYS A 197 9.21 -3.57 -2.72
N ASP A 198 9.32 -2.24 -2.61
CA ASP A 198 10.46 -1.53 -2.05
C ASP A 198 10.81 -2.09 -0.67
N LYS A 199 9.83 -2.23 0.22
CA LYS A 199 10.09 -2.75 1.57
C LYS A 199 10.50 -4.20 1.63
N MET A 200 10.00 -5.01 0.71
CA MET A 200 10.42 -6.40 0.65
C MET A 200 11.82 -6.57 0.06
N LEU A 201 12.23 -5.68 -0.85
CA LEU A 201 13.48 -5.81 -1.60
C LEU A 201 14.64 -5.00 -1.00
N GLU A 202 14.38 -3.96 -0.22
CA GLU A 202 15.38 -3.20 0.56
C GLU A 202 15.90 -3.99 1.76
N GLN A 203 15.04 -4.75 2.44
CA GLN A 203 15.41 -5.54 3.61
C GLN A 203 16.07 -6.84 3.17
N LEU A 204 17.35 -7.03 3.50
CA LEU A 204 18.16 -8.15 3.01
C LEU A 204 17.56 -9.53 3.33
N ASP A 205 17.01 -9.71 4.53
CA ASP A 205 16.36 -10.96 4.96
C ASP A 205 15.08 -11.22 4.19
N MET A 206 14.19 -10.23 4.08
CA MET A 206 12.94 -10.34 3.34
C MET A 206 13.18 -10.54 1.84
N ARG A 207 14.19 -9.86 1.29
CA ARG A 207 14.60 -9.99 -0.10
C ARG A 207 15.06 -11.40 -0.41
N ARG A 208 15.88 -12.00 0.45
CA ARG A 208 16.34 -13.40 0.31
C ARG A 208 15.14 -14.35 0.28
N ASP A 209 14.18 -14.16 1.18
CA ASP A 209 12.97 -14.97 1.20
C ASP A 209 12.19 -14.83 -0.12
N VAL A 210 11.97 -13.61 -0.61
CA VAL A 210 11.27 -13.34 -1.87
C VAL A 210 11.99 -13.99 -3.07
N GLN A 211 13.32 -13.87 -3.14
CA GLN A 211 14.13 -14.46 -4.21
C GLN A 211 14.08 -15.99 -4.20
N GLU A 212 14.15 -16.61 -3.02
CA GLU A 212 14.02 -18.06 -2.90
C GLU A 212 12.64 -18.54 -3.34
N ILE A 213 11.57 -17.86 -2.90
CA ILE A 213 10.20 -18.15 -3.34
C ILE A 213 10.08 -18.00 -4.86
N PHE A 214 10.62 -16.93 -5.44
CA PHE A 214 10.57 -16.68 -6.89
C PHE A 214 11.23 -17.81 -7.70
N ARG A 215 12.41 -18.29 -7.28
CA ARG A 215 13.09 -19.42 -7.94
C ARG A 215 12.32 -20.74 -7.85
N LEU A 216 11.41 -20.88 -6.89
CA LEU A 216 10.56 -22.07 -6.72
C LEU A 216 9.25 -22.00 -7.53
N THR A 217 9.02 -20.90 -8.24
CA THR A 217 7.90 -20.73 -9.19
C THR A 217 8.37 -21.00 -10.63
N PRO A 218 7.47 -21.29 -11.59
CA PRO A 218 7.83 -21.44 -13.00
C PRO A 218 8.61 -20.26 -13.57
N HIS A 219 9.47 -20.48 -14.56
CA HIS A 219 10.16 -19.39 -15.25
C HIS A 219 9.18 -18.49 -16.01
N GLU A 220 8.28 -19.10 -16.78
CA GLU A 220 7.20 -18.42 -17.49
C GLU A 220 6.04 -18.10 -16.53
N LYS A 221 5.92 -16.82 -16.18
CA LYS A 221 4.87 -16.27 -15.31
C LYS A 221 4.84 -14.75 -15.47
N GLN A 222 3.67 -14.15 -15.27
CA GLN A 222 3.53 -12.71 -15.18
C GLN A 222 4.02 -12.23 -13.80
N CYS A 223 4.88 -11.23 -13.78
CA CYS A 223 5.40 -10.57 -12.59
C CYS A 223 4.87 -9.14 -12.51
N MET A 224 4.24 -8.78 -11.39
CA MET A 224 3.74 -7.42 -11.16
C MET A 224 4.22 -6.89 -9.81
N MET A 225 4.79 -5.70 -9.79
CA MET A 225 5.29 -5.05 -8.58
C MET A 225 4.76 -3.64 -8.43
N PHE A 226 4.33 -3.32 -7.21
CA PHE A 226 3.70 -2.05 -6.90
C PHE A 226 4.36 -1.42 -5.67
N SER A 227 4.61 -0.12 -5.71
CA SER A 227 4.99 0.66 -4.52
C SER A 227 4.55 2.11 -4.65
N ALA A 228 4.54 2.83 -3.53
CA ALA A 228 4.42 4.29 -3.53
C ALA A 228 5.76 4.99 -3.73
N THR A 229 6.87 4.31 -3.42
CA THR A 229 8.22 4.89 -3.39
C THR A 229 9.21 3.91 -4.02
N LEU A 230 9.61 4.13 -5.28
CA LEU A 230 10.70 3.37 -5.91
C LEU A 230 11.89 4.30 -6.18
N SER A 231 12.92 4.18 -5.33
CA SER A 231 14.20 4.85 -5.56
C SER A 231 14.86 4.37 -6.87
N LYS A 232 15.76 5.18 -7.41
CA LYS A 232 16.55 4.81 -8.61
C LYS A 232 17.39 3.55 -8.39
N GLU A 233 17.77 3.27 -7.14
CA GLU A 233 18.55 2.10 -6.73
C GLU A 233 17.71 0.81 -6.68
N ILE A 234 16.43 0.89 -6.30
CA ILE A 234 15.59 -0.31 -6.17
C ILE A 234 14.97 -0.75 -7.50
N ARG A 235 14.76 0.16 -8.46
CA ARG A 235 14.16 -0.17 -9.77
C ARG A 235 14.94 -1.26 -10.55
N PRO A 236 16.28 -1.20 -10.67
CA PRO A 236 17.05 -2.28 -11.28
C PRO A 236 16.84 -3.63 -10.58
N VAL A 237 16.67 -3.64 -9.26
CA VAL A 237 16.39 -4.87 -8.49
C VAL A 237 15.03 -5.43 -8.86
N CYS A 238 13.99 -4.59 -8.95
CA CYS A 238 12.66 -5.01 -9.38
C CYS A 238 12.68 -5.60 -10.80
N ARG A 239 13.39 -4.96 -11.74
CA ARG A 239 13.51 -5.42 -13.14
C ARG A 239 14.10 -6.83 -13.27
N LYS A 240 14.99 -7.24 -12.37
CA LYS A 240 15.56 -8.61 -12.37
C LYS A 240 14.52 -9.73 -12.19
N PHE A 241 13.30 -9.41 -11.75
CA PHE A 241 12.21 -10.38 -11.60
C PHE A 241 11.26 -10.42 -12.81
N MET A 242 11.45 -9.55 -13.80
CA MET A 242 10.48 -9.28 -14.85
C MET A 242 11.07 -9.48 -16.25
N GLN A 243 10.19 -9.62 -17.24
CA GLN A 243 10.53 -9.68 -18.66
C GLN A 243 9.83 -8.53 -19.39
N ASP A 244 10.60 -7.55 -19.87
CA ASP A 244 10.12 -6.35 -20.58
C ASP A 244 8.87 -5.71 -19.95
N PRO A 245 8.96 -5.23 -18.70
CA PRO A 245 7.79 -4.76 -17.97
C PRO A 245 7.26 -3.44 -18.52
N MET A 246 5.94 -3.28 -18.47
CA MET A 246 5.34 -1.95 -18.51
C MET A 246 5.73 -1.19 -17.23
N GLU A 247 6.44 -0.08 -17.39
CA GLU A 247 6.84 0.78 -16.29
C GLU A 247 5.95 2.02 -16.21
N VAL A 248 5.22 2.16 -15.10
CA VAL A 248 4.36 3.31 -14.83
C VAL A 248 4.90 4.03 -13.60
N PHE A 249 5.46 5.22 -13.80
CA PHE A 249 5.97 6.08 -12.74
C PHE A 249 5.13 7.35 -12.64
N VAL A 250 4.12 7.32 -11.79
CA VAL A 250 3.31 8.51 -11.51
C VAL A 250 4.09 9.42 -10.55
N ASP A 251 4.34 10.65 -11.00
CA ASP A 251 5.01 11.74 -10.27
C ASP A 251 6.43 11.39 -9.78
N ASP A 252 7.36 11.15 -10.72
CA ASP A 252 8.67 10.51 -10.48
C ASP A 252 9.66 11.24 -9.56
N GLU A 253 9.35 12.42 -9.02
CA GLU A 253 10.09 13.07 -7.91
C GLU A 253 9.42 14.40 -7.48
N THR A 254 8.81 15.17 -8.39
CA THR A 254 8.51 16.60 -8.15
C THR A 254 7.08 16.93 -7.77
N LYS A 255 6.13 15.98 -7.88
CA LYS A 255 4.72 16.26 -7.59
C LYS A 255 4.07 15.18 -6.77
N LEU A 256 4.75 14.67 -5.74
CA LEU A 256 4.12 13.80 -4.75
C LEU A 256 3.00 14.50 -3.92
N THR A 257 2.52 15.68 -4.36
CA THR A 257 1.39 16.40 -3.81
C THR A 257 0.17 15.50 -3.67
N LEU A 258 -0.23 15.28 -2.41
CA LEU A 258 -1.45 14.60 -2.01
C LEU A 258 -2.63 15.54 -2.28
N HIS A 259 -3.06 15.63 -3.53
CA HIS A 259 -4.19 16.47 -3.92
C HIS A 259 -5.41 16.13 -3.05
N GLY A 260 -6.02 17.15 -2.43
CA GLY A 260 -7.15 16.99 -1.50
C GLY A 260 -6.76 16.85 -0.03
N LEU A 261 -5.48 16.64 0.29
CA LEU A 261 -5.01 16.58 1.67
C LEU A 261 -4.45 17.93 2.12
N GLN A 262 -5.12 18.58 3.07
CA GLN A 262 -4.58 19.71 3.82
C GLN A 262 -3.55 19.20 4.82
N GLN A 263 -2.39 19.86 4.88
CA GLN A 263 -1.30 19.45 5.75
C GLN A 263 -0.85 20.65 6.58
N TYR A 264 -0.89 20.48 7.90
CA TYR A 264 -0.42 21.49 8.84
C TYR A 264 0.52 20.90 9.87
N TYR A 265 1.37 21.76 10.44
CA TYR A 265 2.14 21.44 11.63
C TYR A 265 1.75 22.32 12.82
N VAL A 266 2.00 21.84 14.03
CA VAL A 266 1.89 22.63 15.26
C VAL A 266 3.20 22.50 16.03
N LYS A 267 3.83 23.62 16.37
CA LYS A 267 4.98 23.64 17.28
C LYS A 267 4.50 23.66 18.72
N LEU A 268 4.90 22.66 19.51
CA LEU A 268 4.54 22.56 20.92
C LEU A 268 5.46 21.61 21.68
N LYS A 269 5.63 21.80 22.99
CA LYS A 269 6.40 20.88 23.84
C LYS A 269 5.68 19.53 23.95
N ASP A 270 6.41 18.43 24.19
CA ASP A 270 5.79 17.10 24.33
C ASP A 270 4.73 17.07 25.44
N SER A 271 4.91 17.86 26.51
CA SER A 271 3.95 18.03 27.61
C SER A 271 2.62 18.68 27.21
N GLU A 272 2.57 19.37 26.08
CA GLU A 272 1.40 20.11 25.60
C GLU A 272 0.57 19.30 24.59
N LYS A 273 1.10 18.17 24.08
CA LYS A 273 0.50 17.37 23.00
C LYS A 273 -0.88 16.84 23.33
N ASN A 274 -1.07 16.29 24.53
CA ASN A 274 -2.38 15.75 24.95
C ASN A 274 -3.45 16.84 24.90
N ARG A 275 -3.16 18.00 25.50
CA ARG A 275 -4.08 19.13 25.52
C ARG A 275 -4.41 19.59 24.10
N LYS A 276 -3.39 19.82 23.27
CA LYS A 276 -3.61 20.28 21.89
C LYS A 276 -4.39 19.26 21.06
N LEU A 277 -4.16 17.97 21.25
CA LEU A 277 -4.92 16.93 20.56
C LEU A 277 -6.40 16.94 20.96
N PHE A 278 -6.72 17.07 22.26
CA PHE A 278 -8.11 17.18 22.71
C PHE A 278 -8.77 18.45 22.17
N ASP A 279 -8.11 19.60 22.26
CA ASP A 279 -8.60 20.86 21.71
C ASP A 279 -8.94 20.71 20.21
N LEU A 280 -8.12 19.99 19.45
CA LEU A 280 -8.36 19.73 18.03
C LEU A 280 -9.48 18.71 17.78
N LEU A 281 -9.57 17.64 18.58
CA LEU A 281 -10.64 16.65 18.46
C LEU A 281 -12.01 17.22 18.84
N ASP A 282 -12.06 18.23 19.70
CA ASP A 282 -13.31 18.91 20.08
C ASP A 282 -13.80 19.91 19.02
N VAL A 283 -12.87 20.52 18.28
CA VAL A 283 -13.18 21.57 17.28
C VAL A 283 -13.37 21.00 15.87
N LEU A 284 -12.60 19.96 15.50
CA LEU A 284 -12.61 19.42 14.15
C LEU A 284 -13.74 18.42 13.94
N GLU A 285 -14.43 18.49 12.80
CA GLU A 285 -15.42 17.50 12.42
C GLU A 285 -14.75 16.29 11.75
N PHE A 286 -14.99 15.08 12.27
CA PHE A 286 -14.38 13.88 11.70
C PHE A 286 -15.32 12.68 11.62
N ASN A 287 -15.11 11.90 10.56
CA ASN A 287 -15.67 10.56 10.40
C ASN A 287 -14.84 9.58 11.21
N GLN A 288 -13.56 9.44 10.85
CA GLN A 288 -12.58 8.64 11.58
C GLN A 288 -11.22 9.33 11.58
N VAL A 289 -10.48 9.11 12.67
CA VAL A 289 -9.16 9.69 12.93
C VAL A 289 -8.16 8.58 13.12
N VAL A 290 -6.96 8.74 12.54
CA VAL A 290 -5.79 7.92 12.88
C VAL A 290 -4.74 8.78 13.56
N ILE A 291 -4.26 8.34 14.71
CA ILE A 291 -3.26 9.03 15.52
C ILE A 291 -2.00 8.16 15.59
N PHE A 292 -0.92 8.62 14.98
CA PHE A 292 0.36 7.92 14.96
C PHE A 292 1.26 8.36 16.11
N VAL A 293 1.75 7.37 16.86
CA VAL A 293 2.68 7.55 18.00
C VAL A 293 3.93 6.68 17.84
N LYS A 294 5.05 7.09 18.42
CA LYS A 294 6.35 6.42 18.21
C LYS A 294 6.55 5.13 19.00
N SER A 295 5.80 4.92 20.10
CA SER A 295 6.03 3.77 20.98
C SER A 295 4.74 3.08 21.44
N VAL A 296 4.87 1.80 21.80
CA VAL A 296 3.77 0.98 22.36
C VAL A 296 3.24 1.60 23.64
N GLN A 297 4.13 2.05 24.53
CA GLN A 297 3.74 2.68 25.80
C GLN A 297 2.90 3.93 25.57
N ARG A 298 3.30 4.79 24.62
CA ARG A 298 2.53 6.00 24.25
C ARG A 298 1.20 5.64 23.60
N CYS A 299 1.16 4.60 22.77
CA CYS A 299 -0.06 4.11 22.13
C CYS A 299 -1.11 3.70 23.17
N MET A 300 -0.71 2.90 24.16
CA MET A 300 -1.60 2.49 25.24
C MET A 300 -2.03 3.67 26.11
N ALA A 301 -1.07 4.51 26.53
CA ALA A 301 -1.36 5.65 27.41
C ALA A 301 -2.31 6.65 26.75
N LEU A 302 -2.07 7.00 25.49
CA LEU A 302 -2.92 7.95 24.76
C LEU A 302 -4.31 7.37 24.50
N ALA A 303 -4.41 6.10 24.11
CA ALA A 303 -5.71 5.46 23.90
C ALA A 303 -6.53 5.39 25.20
N GLN A 304 -5.87 5.11 26.34
CA GLN A 304 -6.51 5.15 27.63
C GLN A 304 -7.02 6.55 27.98
N LEU A 305 -6.19 7.59 27.82
CA LEU A 305 -6.59 8.97 28.05
C LEU A 305 -7.78 9.39 27.17
N LEU A 306 -7.78 9.02 25.89
CA LEU A 306 -8.90 9.28 24.99
C LEU A 306 -10.20 8.62 25.48
N VAL A 307 -10.14 7.35 25.89
CA VAL A 307 -11.32 6.64 26.43
C VAL A 307 -11.81 7.27 27.74
N GLU A 308 -10.90 7.70 28.62
CA GLU A 308 -11.24 8.41 29.87
C GLU A 308 -11.93 9.76 29.60
N GLN A 309 -11.58 10.43 28.49
CA GLN A 309 -12.26 11.64 28.00
C GLN A 309 -13.50 11.33 27.13
N ASN A 310 -14.02 10.09 27.16
CA ASN A 310 -15.20 9.63 26.42
C ASN A 310 -15.06 9.62 24.88
N PHE A 311 -13.84 9.71 24.35
CA PHE A 311 -13.62 9.48 22.92
C PHE A 311 -13.72 7.97 22.59
N PRO A 312 -14.38 7.58 21.49
CA PRO A 312 -14.50 6.19 21.06
C PRO A 312 -13.20 5.71 20.40
N ALA A 313 -12.13 5.64 21.19
CA ALA A 313 -10.80 5.30 20.75
C ALA A 313 -10.48 3.80 20.85
N ILE A 314 -9.57 3.34 20.01
CA ILE A 314 -9.01 1.99 20.02
C ILE A 314 -7.52 2.06 19.71
N ALA A 315 -6.72 1.22 20.39
CA ALA A 315 -5.28 1.16 20.17
C ALA A 315 -4.90 -0.08 19.36
N ILE A 316 -3.98 0.06 18.40
CA ILE A 316 -3.32 -1.09 17.79
C ILE A 316 -1.80 -0.90 17.71
N HIS A 317 -1.06 -1.87 18.25
CA HIS A 317 0.40 -1.81 18.32
C HIS A 317 1.05 -3.19 18.22
N ARG A 318 2.38 -3.22 18.03
CA ARG A 318 3.13 -4.47 17.78
C ARG A 318 3.13 -5.45 18.95
N GLY A 319 2.92 -4.99 20.19
CA GLY A 319 2.86 -5.85 21.38
C GLY A 319 1.58 -6.69 21.53
N MET A 320 0.59 -6.51 20.66
CA MET A 320 -0.66 -7.28 20.71
C MET A 320 -0.56 -8.59 19.94
N ALA A 321 -1.36 -9.58 20.34
CA ALA A 321 -1.53 -10.80 19.58
C ALA A 321 -2.14 -10.50 18.20
N GLN A 322 -1.77 -11.27 17.17
CA GLN A 322 -2.19 -11.00 15.80
C GLN A 322 -3.73 -11.07 15.62
N GLU A 323 -4.39 -12.05 16.24
CA GLU A 323 -5.85 -12.17 16.21
C GLU A 323 -6.54 -10.93 16.82
N GLU A 324 -5.97 -10.39 17.91
CA GLU A 324 -6.47 -9.18 18.56
C GLU A 324 -6.29 -7.95 17.67
N ARG A 325 -5.12 -7.80 17.02
CA ARG A 325 -4.85 -6.68 16.09
C ARG A 325 -5.84 -6.65 14.94
N LEU A 326 -6.13 -7.81 14.35
CA LEU A 326 -7.11 -7.93 13.26
C LEU A 326 -8.53 -7.65 13.75
N SER A 327 -8.90 -8.15 14.93
CA SER A 327 -10.20 -7.85 15.55
C SER A 327 -10.39 -6.36 15.79
N ARG A 328 -9.40 -5.68 16.40
CA ARG A 328 -9.46 -4.23 16.64
C ARG A 328 -9.47 -3.42 15.34
N TYR A 329 -8.72 -3.87 14.34
CA TYR A 329 -8.76 -3.26 13.02
C TYR A 329 -10.15 -3.37 12.39
N GLN A 330 -10.78 -4.54 12.48
CA GLN A 330 -12.14 -4.75 11.98
C GLN A 330 -13.15 -3.87 12.73
N GLN A 331 -13.04 -3.73 14.05
CA GLN A 331 -13.89 -2.83 14.84
C GLN A 331 -13.76 -1.36 14.39
N PHE A 332 -12.54 -0.92 14.07
CA PHE A 332 -12.31 0.41 13.50
C PHE A 332 -12.92 0.51 12.10
N LYS A 333 -12.69 -0.47 11.22
CA LYS A 333 -13.25 -0.49 9.86
C LYS A 333 -14.79 -0.48 9.85
N ASP A 334 -15.41 -1.19 10.80
CA ASP A 334 -16.87 -1.28 10.97
C ASP A 334 -17.46 -0.07 11.72
N PHE A 335 -16.67 1.00 11.91
CA PHE A 335 -17.10 2.25 12.55
C PHE A 335 -17.55 2.10 14.02
N GLN A 336 -17.22 0.99 14.67
CA GLN A 336 -17.49 0.77 16.10
C GLN A 336 -16.61 1.69 16.96
N ARG A 337 -15.47 2.11 16.42
CA ARG A 337 -14.54 3.07 17.01
C ARG A 337 -14.19 4.10 15.94
N ARG A 338 -14.16 5.38 16.33
CA ARG A 338 -13.89 6.50 15.40
C ARG A 338 -12.45 7.00 15.49
N ILE A 339 -11.70 6.67 16.54
CA ILE A 339 -10.31 7.10 16.70
C ILE A 339 -9.41 5.88 16.85
N LEU A 340 -8.44 5.71 15.95
CA LEU A 340 -7.41 4.68 16.03
C LEU A 340 -6.09 5.30 16.48
N VAL A 341 -5.55 4.86 17.62
CA VAL A 341 -4.17 5.17 18.03
C VAL A 341 -3.28 4.02 17.59
N ALA A 342 -2.21 4.32 16.84
CA ALA A 342 -1.35 3.30 16.27
C ALA A 342 0.13 3.68 16.27
N THR A 343 0.98 2.66 16.37
CA THR A 343 2.41 2.79 16.01
C THR A 343 2.59 2.72 14.48
N ASN A 344 3.81 2.94 13.96
CA ASN A 344 4.16 2.85 12.52
C ASN A 344 3.74 1.59 11.79
N LEU A 345 3.41 0.56 12.55
CA LEU A 345 2.76 -0.64 12.11
C LEU A 345 1.55 -0.40 11.17
N PHE A 346 0.86 0.74 11.30
CA PHE A 346 -0.28 1.14 10.45
C PHE A 346 0.05 2.22 9.40
N GLY A 347 1.31 2.68 9.34
CA GLY A 347 1.70 3.75 8.41
C GLY A 347 1.60 3.32 6.95
N ARG A 348 1.96 2.06 6.64
CA ARG A 348 2.02 1.51 5.28
C ARG A 348 0.92 0.49 5.01
N GLY A 349 0.51 0.35 3.74
CA GLY A 349 -0.41 -0.70 3.26
C GLY A 349 -1.89 -0.61 3.68
N MET A 350 -2.23 0.00 4.82
CA MET A 350 -3.59 -0.10 5.35
C MET A 350 -4.58 0.89 4.74
N ASP A 351 -5.63 0.38 4.10
CA ASP A 351 -6.68 1.15 3.45
C ASP A 351 -7.92 1.28 4.34
N ILE A 352 -8.17 2.51 4.76
CA ILE A 352 -9.28 2.87 5.63
C ILE A 352 -9.99 4.05 4.97
N GLU A 353 -10.91 3.71 4.06
CA GLU A 353 -11.61 4.64 3.16
C GLU A 353 -12.24 5.85 3.87
N ARG A 354 -12.62 5.72 5.15
CA ARG A 354 -13.38 6.73 5.91
C ARG A 354 -12.52 7.61 6.82
N VAL A 355 -11.20 7.45 6.80
CA VAL A 355 -10.30 8.32 7.58
C VAL A 355 -10.15 9.64 6.85
N ASN A 356 -10.68 10.71 7.44
CA ASN A 356 -10.52 12.06 6.90
C ASN A 356 -9.49 12.88 7.70
N ILE A 357 -9.09 12.44 8.89
CA ILE A 357 -8.06 13.13 9.68
C ILE A 357 -6.94 12.18 10.12
N VAL A 358 -5.70 12.62 9.95
CA VAL A 358 -4.50 11.97 10.47
C VAL A 358 -3.78 12.92 11.42
N PHE A 359 -3.45 12.45 12.62
CA PHE A 359 -2.52 13.14 13.52
C PHE A 359 -1.20 12.39 13.57
N ASN A 360 -0.11 13.07 13.21
CA ASN A 360 1.22 12.67 13.63
C ASN A 360 1.46 13.26 15.02
N TYR A 361 0.97 12.55 16.04
CA TYR A 361 1.17 12.94 17.44
C TYR A 361 2.65 12.91 17.82
N ASP A 362 3.39 11.95 17.26
CA ASP A 362 4.85 11.96 17.22
C ASP A 362 5.33 12.05 15.77
N MET A 363 6.34 12.88 15.50
CA MET A 363 6.97 12.96 14.19
C MET A 363 7.44 11.55 13.73
N PRO A 364 7.22 11.17 12.47
CA PRO A 364 7.84 9.99 11.87
C PRO A 364 9.37 10.07 11.89
N GLU A 365 10.01 8.93 11.70
CA GLU A 365 11.46 8.75 11.63
C GLU A 365 12.09 9.34 10.38
N ASP A 366 11.32 9.43 9.28
CA ASP A 366 11.78 9.89 7.98
C ASP A 366 10.62 10.44 7.14
N SER A 367 10.98 11.08 6.02
CA SER A 367 10.04 11.70 5.08
C SER A 367 9.15 10.67 4.36
N ASP A 368 9.64 9.46 4.10
CA ASP A 368 8.81 8.42 3.50
C ASP A 368 7.68 8.00 4.44
N THR A 369 8.01 7.72 5.70
CA THR A 369 7.05 7.33 6.72
C THR A 369 6.02 8.43 6.94
N TYR A 370 6.43 9.69 6.90
CA TYR A 370 5.48 10.82 6.88
C TYR A 370 4.45 10.67 5.76
N LEU A 371 4.91 10.57 4.51
CA LEU A 371 4.04 10.47 3.34
C LEU A 371 3.05 9.29 3.47
N HIS A 372 3.52 8.13 3.92
CA HIS A 372 2.66 6.96 4.09
C HIS A 372 1.59 7.15 5.16
N ARG A 373 1.94 7.77 6.30
CA ARG A 373 1.02 8.07 7.40
C ARG A 373 -0.05 9.07 6.97
N VAL A 374 0.35 10.21 6.39
CA VAL A 374 -0.60 11.28 6.04
C VAL A 374 -1.52 10.88 4.89
N ALA A 375 -1.03 10.04 3.96
CA ALA A 375 -1.83 9.47 2.88
C ALA A 375 -2.86 8.41 3.34
N ARG A 376 -3.09 8.25 4.65
CA ARG A 376 -4.29 7.56 5.15
C ARG A 376 -5.53 8.45 5.05
N ALA A 377 -5.38 9.78 5.04
CA ALA A 377 -6.46 10.73 4.76
C ALA A 377 -6.43 11.21 3.30
N GLY A 378 -7.55 11.76 2.82
CA GLY A 378 -7.65 12.39 1.49
C GLY A 378 -7.50 11.43 0.31
N ARG A 379 -8.16 10.27 0.36
CA ARG A 379 -8.06 9.22 -0.68
C ARG A 379 -9.16 9.34 -1.73
N PHE A 380 -8.93 8.79 -2.93
CA PHE A 380 -9.95 8.68 -3.99
C PHE A 380 -10.67 10.00 -4.33
N GLY A 381 -9.94 11.12 -4.31
CA GLY A 381 -10.50 12.45 -4.58
C GLY A 381 -11.21 13.09 -3.38
N THR A 382 -11.35 12.38 -2.26
CA THR A 382 -11.88 12.95 -1.02
C THR A 382 -10.92 13.95 -0.40
N LYS A 383 -11.49 14.88 0.35
CA LYS A 383 -10.73 15.84 1.15
C LYS A 383 -10.25 15.19 2.46
N GLY A 384 -9.10 15.62 2.95
CA GLY A 384 -8.59 15.18 4.24
C GLY A 384 -7.71 16.21 4.91
N LEU A 385 -7.39 15.96 6.18
CA LEU A 385 -6.54 16.80 7.01
C LEU A 385 -5.46 15.96 7.68
N ALA A 386 -4.21 16.37 7.56
CA ALA A 386 -3.11 15.86 8.34
C ALA A 386 -2.53 16.96 9.23
N VAL A 387 -2.45 16.71 10.54
CA VAL A 387 -1.82 17.63 11.50
C VAL A 387 -0.64 16.94 12.15
N THR A 388 0.53 17.58 12.11
CA THR A 388 1.78 17.03 12.64
C THR A 388 2.30 17.85 13.81
N PHE A 389 2.56 17.21 14.94
CA PHE A 389 3.15 17.87 16.09
C PHE A 389 4.68 17.87 15.98
N VAL A 390 5.27 19.05 16.18
CA VAL A 390 6.72 19.30 16.13
C VAL A 390 7.15 19.74 17.52
N SER A 391 7.95 18.93 18.22
CA SER A 391 8.32 19.19 19.61
C SER A 391 9.77 19.55 19.86
N ASP A 392 10.67 19.23 18.94
CA ASP A 392 12.08 19.52 19.07
C ASP A 392 12.73 19.83 17.71
N GLU A 393 14.03 20.12 17.73
CA GLU A 393 14.81 20.45 16.53
C GLU A 393 14.92 19.26 15.57
N ASN A 394 14.90 18.02 16.07
CA ASN A 394 14.94 16.84 15.23
C ASN A 394 13.61 16.68 14.47
N ASP A 395 12.47 16.89 15.14
CA ASP A 395 11.16 16.93 14.49
C ASP A 395 11.14 18.02 13.40
N ALA A 396 11.67 19.21 13.70
CA ALA A 396 11.74 20.31 12.74
C ALA A 396 12.60 19.98 11.52
N LYS A 397 13.71 19.25 11.71
CA LYS A 397 14.57 18.77 10.62
C LYS A 397 13.80 17.80 9.71
N ILE A 398 13.13 16.80 10.28
CA ILE A 398 12.37 15.81 9.50
C ILE A 398 11.23 16.50 8.73
N LEU A 399 10.57 17.49 9.34
CA LEU A 399 9.56 18.28 8.65
C LEU A 399 10.17 19.04 7.45
N ASN A 400 11.34 19.64 7.59
CA ASN A 400 12.02 20.29 6.46
C ASN A 400 12.38 19.28 5.36
N ASP A 401 12.89 18.11 5.74
CA ASP A 401 13.20 17.03 4.78
C ASP A 401 11.93 16.59 4.01
N VAL A 402 10.76 16.56 4.66
CA VAL A 402 9.46 16.31 4.01
C VAL A 402 9.12 17.42 3.00
N GLN A 403 9.24 18.68 3.42
CA GLN A 403 8.89 19.82 2.57
C GLN A 403 9.78 19.91 1.33
N ASP A 404 11.09 19.72 1.52
CA ASP A 404 12.09 19.76 0.44
C ASP A 404 11.91 18.58 -0.51
N ARG A 405 11.73 17.36 0.02
CA ARG A 405 11.63 16.14 -0.79
C ARG A 405 10.37 16.08 -1.63
N PHE A 406 9.24 16.56 -1.10
CA PHE A 406 7.94 16.43 -1.78
C PHE A 406 7.46 17.74 -2.40
N GLU A 407 8.28 18.81 -2.34
CA GLU A 407 7.92 20.17 -2.77
C GLU A 407 6.58 20.64 -2.16
N VAL A 408 6.33 20.25 -0.90
CA VAL A 408 5.10 20.60 -0.17
C VAL A 408 5.41 21.70 0.84
N ASN A 409 4.62 22.76 0.86
CA ASN A 409 4.66 23.74 1.94
C ASN A 409 3.66 23.32 3.04
N VAL A 410 4.16 22.68 4.10
CA VAL A 410 3.33 22.32 5.26
C VAL A 410 3.20 23.57 6.12
N ALA A 411 2.03 24.21 6.06
CA ALA A 411 1.81 25.46 6.78
C ALA A 411 1.69 25.22 8.30
N GLU A 412 1.97 26.25 9.09
CA GLU A 412 1.61 26.23 10.50
C GLU A 412 0.08 26.19 10.64
N LEU A 413 -0.42 25.42 11.60
CA LEU A 413 -1.85 25.26 11.82
C LEU A 413 -2.49 26.63 12.12
N PRO A 414 -3.48 27.07 11.31
CA PRO A 414 -4.19 28.32 11.59
C PRO A 414 -5.07 28.17 12.84
N GLU A 415 -5.50 29.31 13.40
CA GLU A 415 -6.44 29.32 14.54
C GLU A 415 -7.78 28.67 14.18
N GLU A 416 -8.23 28.85 12.94
CA GLU A 416 -9.46 28.28 12.40
C GLU A 416 -9.16 27.53 11.09
N ILE A 417 -9.74 26.35 10.93
CA ILE A 417 -9.68 25.57 9.69
C ILE A 417 -11.10 25.51 9.11
N ASP A 418 -11.26 25.97 7.87
CA ASP A 418 -12.54 25.82 7.17
C ASP A 418 -12.84 24.32 6.97
N ILE A 419 -13.95 23.88 7.55
CA ILE A 419 -14.50 22.52 7.47
C ILE A 419 -14.56 22.05 6.01
N SER A 420 -14.95 22.93 5.09
CA SER A 420 -15.11 22.61 3.66
C SER A 420 -13.80 22.16 2.99
N THR A 421 -12.65 22.41 3.61
CA THR A 421 -11.33 22.08 3.05
C THR A 421 -10.90 20.64 3.29
N TYR A 422 -11.48 19.95 4.29
CA TYR A 422 -11.03 18.62 4.71
C TYR A 422 -12.15 17.58 4.93
N ILE A 423 -13.42 17.97 4.83
CA ILE A 423 -14.55 17.04 4.81
C ILE A 423 -15.48 17.38 3.65
N GLU A 424 -15.94 16.35 2.93
CA GLU A 424 -17.03 16.52 1.97
C GLU A 424 -18.33 16.68 2.74
N GLN A 425 -18.94 17.86 2.68
CA GLN A 425 -20.27 18.06 3.22
C GLN A 425 -21.25 17.21 2.42
N SER A 426 -21.89 16.24 3.09
CA SER A 426 -23.03 15.53 2.53
C SER A 426 -24.09 16.57 2.16
N ARG A 427 -24.35 16.74 0.85
CA ARG A 427 -25.58 17.36 0.36
C ARG A 427 -26.77 16.56 0.88
#